data_AF-A0A3B0T2D7-F1
#
_entry.id   AF-A0A3B0T2D7-F1
#
_cell.length_a   1.000
_cell.length_b   1.000
_cell.length_c   1.000
_cell.angle_alpha   90.00
_cell.angle_beta   90.00
_cell.angle_gamma   90.00
#
_symmetry.space_group_name_H-M   'P 1'
#
loop_
_entity.id
_entity.type
_entity.pdbx_description
1 polymer ?
#
loop_
_entity_poly.entity_id
_entity_poly.type
_entity_poly.pdbx_seq_one_letter_code
_entity_poly.pdbx_strand_id
1 'polypeptide(L)'
;MTENIQLQRLFCRKNKTSQNGNLWYALNVRVISVKKLKEFWRKSAYRDSEKSLRAWYSEAQKGDWSTPHAIKRVYRTASAIGDERIIFNISGNKYRLVVAVKYEFKIFYIRF
;
A
#
# COMPACT_ATOMS: atom_id res chain seq x y z
N MET A 1 17.45 -16.62 17.13
CA MET A 1 17.49 -15.29 16.47
C MET A 1 16.90 -15.45 15.07
N THR A 2 15.65 -15.92 14.99
CA THR A 2 15.06 -16.49 13.77
C THR A 2 13.54 -16.44 13.88
N GLU A 3 12.96 -15.25 13.76
CA GLU A 3 11.51 -15.07 13.59
C GLU A 3 11.26 -13.95 12.59
N ASN A 4 11.48 -14.21 11.31
CA ASN A 4 11.04 -13.28 10.27
C ASN A 4 10.70 -13.96 8.94
N ILE A 5 10.17 -15.18 9.01
CA ILE A 5 9.68 -15.95 7.85
C ILE A 5 8.28 -16.53 8.11
N GLN A 6 7.38 -15.76 8.74
CA GLN A 6 5.96 -16.16 8.89
C GLN A 6 4.94 -15.09 8.48
N LEU A 7 5.35 -13.92 7.99
CA LEU A 7 4.40 -12.88 7.53
C LEU A 7 4.17 -12.84 6.01
N GLN A 8 4.49 -13.91 5.28
CA GLN A 8 4.07 -14.08 3.88
C GLN A 8 2.94 -15.11 3.67
N ARG A 9 2.38 -15.70 4.74
CA ARG A 9 1.33 -16.74 4.62
C ARG A 9 -0.01 -16.44 5.30
N LEU A 10 -0.25 -15.23 5.80
CA LEU A 10 -1.53 -14.90 6.48
C LEU A 10 -2.29 -13.68 5.93
N PHE A 11 -2.16 -13.36 4.64
CA PHE A 11 -3.09 -12.44 3.97
C PHE A 11 -3.78 -13.10 2.76
N CYS A 12 -4.14 -14.37 2.90
CA CYS A 12 -5.07 -15.08 2.03
C CYS A 12 -6.15 -15.77 2.88
N ARG A 13 -6.94 -14.99 3.65
CA ARG A 13 -8.29 -15.40 4.07
C ARG A 13 -9.07 -14.24 4.68
N LYS A 14 -10.35 -14.18 4.29
CA LYS A 14 -11.47 -13.28 4.66
C LYS A 14 -11.55 -12.03 3.77
N ASN A 15 -12.45 -11.91 2.79
CA ASN A 15 -13.84 -12.37 2.69
C ASN A 15 -14.20 -12.84 1.26
N LYS A 16 -14.67 -14.09 1.13
CA LYS A 16 -15.52 -14.51 0.01
C LYS A 16 -16.96 -14.20 0.40
N THR A 17 -17.52 -13.10 -0.10
CA THR A 17 -18.96 -12.92 -0.38
C THR A 17 -19.16 -11.68 -1.24
N SER A 18 -19.17 -11.86 -2.55
CA SER A 18 -20.15 -11.25 -3.45
C SER A 18 -20.03 -11.93 -4.81
N GLN A 19 -20.84 -12.97 -5.00
CA GLN A 19 -21.15 -13.53 -6.31
C GLN A 19 -22.21 -12.61 -6.91
N ASN A 20 -21.80 -11.45 -7.44
CA ASN A 20 -22.60 -10.62 -8.33
C ASN A 20 -21.65 -9.71 -9.12
N GLY A 21 -21.68 -9.87 -10.44
CA GLY A 21 -20.81 -9.16 -11.37
C GLY A 21 -20.97 -7.65 -11.29
N ASN A 22 -19.94 -6.98 -10.75
CA ASN A 22 -19.43 -5.65 -11.14
C ASN A 22 -18.28 -5.28 -10.20
N LEU A 23 -17.09 -5.83 -10.47
CA LEU A 23 -15.86 -5.69 -9.66
C LEU A 23 -15.18 -4.30 -9.72
N TRP A 24 -15.87 -3.25 -10.16
CA TRP A 24 -15.25 -1.95 -10.47
C TRP A 24 -15.53 -0.83 -9.44
N TYR A 25 -16.45 -1.02 -8.48
CA TYR A 25 -16.98 0.12 -7.68
C TYR A 25 -16.65 0.18 -6.19
N ALA A 26 -15.90 -0.76 -5.61
CA ALA A 26 -15.55 -0.71 -4.18
C ALA A 26 -14.09 -0.31 -3.92
N LEU A 27 -13.60 0.75 -4.58
CA LEU A 27 -12.34 1.38 -4.20
C LEU A 27 -12.64 2.39 -3.09
N ASN A 28 -12.16 2.12 -1.88
CA ASN A 28 -12.40 2.96 -0.71
C ASN A 28 -11.49 4.19 -0.68
N VAL A 29 -10.34 4.12 -1.36
CA VAL A 29 -9.31 5.15 -1.35
C VAL A 29 -8.83 5.44 -2.77
N ARG A 30 -8.72 6.72 -3.11
CA ARG A 30 -8.17 7.18 -4.40
C ARG A 30 -6.66 7.38 -4.29
N VAL A 31 -5.90 6.65 -5.11
CA VAL A 31 -4.45 6.81 -5.18
C VAL A 31 -4.08 7.72 -6.37
N ILE A 32 -3.39 8.82 -6.09
CA ILE A 32 -2.98 9.83 -7.06
C ILE A 32 -1.48 9.70 -7.32
N SER A 33 -1.06 10.06 -8.54
CA SER A 33 0.34 10.02 -9.01
C SER A 33 0.91 8.60 -9.17
N VAL A 34 0.06 7.62 -9.50
CA VAL A 34 0.45 6.22 -9.80
C VAL A 34 1.48 6.12 -10.92
N LYS A 35 1.51 7.10 -11.84
CA LYS A 35 2.51 7.22 -12.91
C LYS A 35 3.94 7.16 -12.35
N LYS A 36 4.19 7.77 -11.18
CA LYS A 36 5.51 7.78 -10.53
C LYS A 36 6.00 6.37 -10.20
N LEU A 37 5.11 5.50 -9.72
CA LEU A 37 5.48 4.11 -9.44
C LEU A 37 5.85 3.38 -10.74
N LYS A 38 5.04 3.57 -11.79
CA LYS A 38 5.31 2.99 -13.12
C LYS A 38 6.65 3.46 -13.67
N GLU A 39 6.96 4.75 -13.56
CA GLU A 39 8.23 5.30 -13.99
C GLU A 39 9.40 4.78 -13.16
N PHE A 40 9.20 4.57 -11.84
CA PHE A 40 10.22 4.04 -10.94
C PHE A 40 10.64 2.62 -11.31
N TRP A 41 9.72 1.66 -11.35
CA TRP A 41 10.06 0.25 -11.61
C TRP A 41 10.40 -0.05 -13.07
N ARG A 42 10.14 0.89 -14.00
CA ARG A 42 10.59 0.79 -15.40
C ARG A 42 12.10 0.94 -15.55
N LYS A 43 12.77 1.62 -14.61
CA LYS A 43 14.24 1.72 -14.58
C LYS A 43 14.83 0.34 -14.28
N SER A 44 15.83 -0.09 -15.04
CA SER A 44 16.46 -1.41 -14.92
C SER A 44 16.91 -1.72 -13.48
N ALA A 45 17.51 -0.74 -12.81
CA ALA A 45 18.00 -0.86 -11.43
C ALA A 45 16.90 -1.12 -10.38
N TYR A 46 15.62 -0.81 -10.67
CA TYR A 46 14.52 -0.89 -9.70
C TYR A 46 13.40 -1.85 -10.13
N ARG A 47 13.64 -2.69 -11.14
CA ARG A 47 12.64 -3.61 -11.69
C ARG A 47 12.11 -4.61 -10.65
N ASP A 48 12.93 -4.93 -9.65
CA ASP A 48 12.56 -5.80 -8.53
C ASP A 48 11.49 -5.19 -7.60
N SER A 49 11.19 -3.90 -7.72
CA SER A 49 10.14 -3.21 -6.96
C SER A 49 8.73 -3.39 -7.53
N GLU A 50 8.59 -3.78 -8.81
CA GLU A 50 7.31 -3.76 -9.53
C GLU A 50 6.23 -4.58 -8.80
N LYS A 51 6.54 -5.83 -8.45
CA LYS A 51 5.58 -6.74 -7.80
C LYS A 51 5.09 -6.17 -6.46
N SER A 52 6.01 -5.67 -5.65
CA SER A 52 5.72 -5.08 -4.33
C SER A 52 4.88 -3.81 -4.46
N LEU A 53 5.21 -2.93 -5.40
CA LEU A 53 4.49 -1.67 -5.61
C LEU A 53 3.08 -1.89 -6.19
N ARG A 54 2.90 -2.90 -7.05
CA ARG A 54 1.58 -3.32 -7.54
C ARG A 54 0.72 -3.92 -6.42
N ALA A 55 1.32 -4.76 -5.57
CA ALA A 55 0.64 -5.33 -4.42
C ALA A 55 0.18 -4.22 -3.46
N TRP A 56 1.10 -3.32 -3.08
CA TRP A 56 0.79 -2.14 -2.27
C TRP A 56 -0.34 -1.31 -2.89
N TYR A 57 -0.29 -1.03 -4.19
CA TYR A 57 -1.33 -0.25 -4.88
C TYR A 57 -2.70 -0.92 -4.76
N SER A 58 -2.79 -2.24 -4.98
CA SER A 58 -4.05 -2.97 -4.87
C SER A 58 -4.61 -2.97 -3.45
N GLU A 59 -3.75 -3.12 -2.45
CA GLU A 59 -4.14 -3.08 -1.03
C GLU A 59 -4.56 -1.66 -0.60
N ALA A 60 -3.80 -0.65 -1.02
CA ALA A 60 -4.07 0.75 -0.71
C ALA A 60 -5.46 1.17 -1.20
N GLN A 61 -5.90 0.72 -2.39
CA GLN A 61 -7.22 1.06 -2.91
C GLN A 61 -8.39 0.39 -2.18
N LYS A 62 -8.17 -0.80 -1.60
CA LYS A 62 -9.22 -1.62 -0.98
C LYS A 62 -9.39 -1.36 0.51
N GLY A 63 -8.33 -0.93 1.18
CA GLY A 63 -8.35 -0.71 2.62
C GLY A 63 -9.18 0.49 3.05
N ASP A 64 -9.65 0.45 4.29
CA ASP A 64 -10.23 1.62 4.97
C ASP A 64 -9.16 2.28 5.84
N TRP A 65 -8.65 3.40 5.35
CA TRP A 65 -7.53 4.14 5.95
C TRP A 65 -8.01 5.44 6.57
N SER A 66 -9.00 5.38 7.45
CA SER A 66 -9.60 6.58 8.05
C SER A 66 -8.72 7.22 9.14
N THR A 67 -7.72 6.51 9.67
CA THR A 67 -6.77 7.05 10.64
C THR A 67 -5.34 6.51 10.42
N PRO A 68 -4.29 7.24 10.88
CA PRO A 68 -2.92 6.72 10.87
C PRO A 68 -2.79 5.39 11.62
N HIS A 69 -3.56 5.21 12.70
CA HIS A 69 -3.62 3.98 13.48
C HIS A 69 -4.15 2.79 12.66
N ALA A 70 -5.15 3.00 11.80
CA ALA A 70 -5.65 1.97 10.90
C ALA A 70 -4.57 1.48 9.94
N ILE A 71 -3.77 2.40 9.40
CA ILE A 71 -2.63 2.06 8.53
C ILE A 71 -1.57 1.30 9.32
N LYS A 72 -1.16 1.79 10.50
CA LYS A 72 -0.16 1.14 11.36
C LYS A 72 -0.54 -0.26 11.81
N ARG A 73 -1.83 -0.54 12.00
CA ARG A 73 -2.34 -1.86 12.38
C ARG A 73 -2.08 -2.91 11.29
N VAL A 74 -2.23 -2.53 10.02
CA VAL A 74 -1.96 -3.41 8.87
C VAL A 74 -0.47 -3.41 8.55
N TYR A 75 0.13 -2.22 8.44
CA TYR A 75 1.54 -2.00 8.13
C TYR A 75 2.31 -1.64 9.39
N ARG A 76 2.63 -2.64 10.22
CA ARG A 76 3.35 -2.42 11.50
C ARG A 76 4.69 -1.70 11.31
N THR A 77 5.36 -1.97 10.19
CA THR A 77 6.65 -1.37 9.82
C THR A 77 6.53 -0.02 9.13
N ALA A 78 5.32 0.43 8.77
CA ALA A 78 5.16 1.76 8.18
C ALA A 78 5.46 2.83 9.22
N SER A 79 6.09 3.92 8.81
CA SER A 79 6.40 5.03 9.71
C SER A 79 5.46 6.19 9.41
N ALA A 80 4.66 6.60 10.40
CA ALA A 80 3.91 7.83 10.31
C ALA A 80 4.85 8.97 10.68
N ILE A 81 5.09 9.87 9.74
CA ILE A 81 5.82 11.11 9.98
C ILE A 81 4.78 12.24 10.06
N GLY A 82 5.18 13.39 10.62
CA GLY A 82 4.32 14.58 10.66
C GLY A 82 3.75 14.96 9.29
N ASP A 83 2.79 15.88 9.29
CA ASP A 83 2.10 16.38 8.08
C ASP A 83 1.33 15.32 7.29
N GLU A 84 0.69 14.38 7.99
CA GLU A 84 -0.15 13.33 7.40
C GLU A 84 0.58 12.46 6.36
N ARG A 85 1.90 12.26 6.55
CA ARG A 85 2.70 11.45 5.64
C ARG A 85 3.02 10.10 6.27
N ILE A 86 2.92 9.05 5.46
CA ILE A 86 3.25 7.69 5.83
C ILE A 86 4.37 7.19 4.90
N ILE A 87 5.36 6.54 5.50
CA ILE A 87 6.45 5.88 4.80
C ILE A 87 6.21 4.37 4.85
N PHE A 88 6.09 3.73 3.70
CA PHE A 88 5.95 2.27 3.59
C PHE A 88 7.28 1.61 3.21
N ASN A 89 7.55 0.46 3.80
CA ASN A 89 8.70 -0.37 3.43
C ASN A 89 8.34 -1.26 2.25
N ILE A 90 9.11 -1.18 1.16
CA ILE A 90 8.83 -1.89 -0.09
C ILE A 90 9.99 -2.85 -0.41
N SER A 91 9.65 -4.01 -0.98
CA SER A 91 10.60 -5.07 -1.38
C SER A 91 11.56 -5.49 -0.27
N GLY A 92 11.03 -5.83 0.90
CA GLY A 92 11.85 -6.29 2.02
C GLY A 92 12.76 -5.19 2.57
N ASN A 93 12.19 -4.00 2.79
CA ASN A 93 12.90 -2.84 3.35
C ASN A 93 13.90 -2.14 2.42
N LYS A 94 14.09 -2.60 1.18
CA LYS A 94 15.00 -2.00 0.19
C LYS A 94 14.61 -0.59 -0.22
N TYR A 95 13.31 -0.33 -0.35
CA TYR A 95 12.80 0.96 -0.79
C TYR A 95 11.83 1.56 0.23
N ARG A 96 11.67 2.87 0.16
CA ARG A 96 10.72 3.66 0.97
C ARG A 96 9.77 4.35 0.03
N LEU A 97 8.49 4.09 0.22
CA LEU A 97 7.43 4.76 -0.51
C LEU A 97 6.79 5.81 0.41
N VAL A 98 6.95 7.08 0.06
CA VAL A 98 6.40 8.20 0.82
C VAL A 98 5.04 8.59 0.23
N VAL A 99 4.02 8.55 1.08
CA VAL A 99 2.63 8.84 0.71
C VAL A 99 2.08 9.89 1.64
N ALA A 100 1.55 10.98 1.09
CA ALA A 100 0.72 11.90 1.86
C ALA A 100 -0.72 11.36 1.86
N VAL A 101 -1.32 11.25 3.03
CA VAL A 101 -2.66 10.73 3.23
C VAL A 101 -3.58 11.88 3.58
N LYS A 102 -4.62 12.08 2.79
CA LYS A 102 -5.72 13.00 3.14
C LYS A 102 -6.89 12.17 3.62
N TYR A 103 -7.00 12.04 4.94
CA TYR A 103 -7.96 11.15 5.60
C TYR A 103 -9.41 11.55 5.30
N GLU A 104 -9.71 12.85 5.33
CA GLU A 104 -11.05 13.40 5.03
C GLU A 104 -11.54 12.99 3.64
N PHE A 105 -10.67 13.07 2.64
CA PHE A 105 -11.01 12.77 1.25
C PHE A 105 -10.71 11.33 0.83
N LYS A 106 -10.16 10.51 1.74
CA LYS A 106 -9.65 9.16 1.45
C LYS A 106 -8.72 9.14 0.23
N ILE A 107 -7.76 10.06 0.21
CA ILE A 107 -6.79 10.20 -0.88
C ILE A 107 -5.39 9.80 -0.41
N PHE A 108 -4.73 8.96 -1.19
CA PHE A 108 -3.30 8.67 -1.06
C PHE A 108 -2.57 9.37 -2.20
N TYR A 109 -1.68 10.31 -1.86
CA TYR A 109 -0.87 11.02 -2.83
C TYR A 109 0.58 10.57 -2.77
N ILE A 110 1.06 9.98 -3.86
CA ILE A 110 2.41 9.44 -3.96
C ILE A 110 3.40 10.59 -4.14
N ARG A 111 4.31 10.75 -3.17
CA ARG A 111 5.34 11.79 -3.21
C ARG A 111 6.57 11.27 -3.96
N PHE A 112 7.17 10.17 -3.49
CA PHE A 112 8.36 9.51 -4.06
C PHE A 112 8.66 8.20 -3.33
#